data_AF-A0AAN7L134-F1
#
_entry.id   AF-A0AAN7L134-F1
#
_cell.length_a   1.000
_cell.length_b   1.000
_cell.length_c   1.000
_cell.angle_alpha   90.00
_cell.angle_beta   90.00
_cell.angle_gamma   90.00
#
_symmetry.space_group_name_H-M   'P 1'
#
loop_
_entity.id
_entity.type
_entity.pdbx_description
1 polymer ?
#
loop_
_entity_poly.entity_id
_entity_poly.type
_entity_poly.pdbx_seq_one_letter_code
_entity_poly.pdbx_strand_id
1 'polypeptide(L)'
;MSRADNCSMHVLFLASSSILLNVLLSLRLYAGGCGNEETGISWGQTAAEEAAHAAMVNCSGHGRAYLDGIVVDGKLICECNLCYS
;
A
#
# COMPACT_ATOMS: atom_id res chain seq x y z
N MET A 1 -19.73 42.07 -32.14
CA MET A 1 -19.29 41.16 -31.06
C MET A 1 -18.90 42.01 -29.87
N SER A 2 -19.60 41.91 -28.74
CA SER A 2 -19.49 42.84 -27.61
C SER A 2 -18.26 42.50 -26.76
N ARG A 3 -17.66 43.50 -26.11
CA ARG A 3 -16.56 43.33 -25.15
C ARG A 3 -16.90 42.39 -23.98
N ALA A 4 -18.19 42.29 -23.63
CA ALA A 4 -18.71 41.35 -22.64
C ALA A 4 -18.62 39.88 -23.10
N ASP A 5 -18.80 39.62 -24.41
CA ASP A 5 -18.78 38.26 -24.97
C ASP A 5 -17.36 37.68 -24.92
N ASN A 6 -16.34 38.50 -25.17
CA ASN A 6 -14.93 38.08 -25.11
C ASN A 6 -14.49 37.75 -23.67
N CYS A 7 -14.90 38.54 -22.66
CA CYS A 7 -14.61 38.22 -21.26
C CYS A 7 -15.30 36.92 -20.81
N SER A 8 -16.55 36.71 -21.21
CA SER A 8 -17.30 35.49 -20.91
C SER A 8 -16.64 34.25 -21.51
N MET A 9 -16.21 34.32 -22.77
CA MET A 9 -15.51 33.21 -23.45
C MET A 9 -14.15 32.88 -22.81
N HIS A 10 -13.38 33.90 -22.39
CA HIS A 10 -12.11 33.67 -21.70
C HIS A 10 -12.29 33.01 -20.33
N VAL A 11 -13.32 33.40 -19.56
CA VAL A 11 -13.61 32.78 -18.26
C VAL A 11 -14.04 31.33 -18.43
N LEU A 12 -14.87 31.01 -19.43
CA LEU A 12 -15.27 29.64 -19.73
C LEU A 12 -14.08 28.76 -20.15
N PHE A 13 -13.13 29.31 -20.91
CA PHE A 13 -11.93 28.59 -21.32
C PHE A 13 -10.99 28.29 -20.14
N LEU A 14 -10.80 29.25 -19.22
CA LEU A 14 -10.00 29.06 -18.01
C LEU A 14 -10.66 28.07 -17.05
N ALA A 15 -11.98 28.15 -16.87
CA ALA A 15 -12.72 27.22 -16.02
C ALA A 15 -12.64 25.79 -16.57
N SER A 16 -12.89 25.59 -17.87
CA SER A 16 -12.84 24.26 -18.50
C SER A 16 -11.44 23.65 -18.47
N SER A 17 -10.40 24.42 -18.78
CA SER A 17 -9.00 23.95 -18.72
C SER A 17 -8.58 23.57 -17.30
N SER A 18 -8.96 24.35 -16.28
CA SER A 18 -8.66 24.01 -14.89
C SER A 18 -9.34 22.70 -14.45
N ILE A 19 -10.60 22.50 -14.81
CA ILE A 19 -11.33 21.25 -14.52
C ILE A 19 -10.66 20.08 -15.25
N LEU A 20 -10.32 20.24 -16.52
CA LEU A 20 -9.71 19.20 -17.34
C LEU A 20 -8.35 18.76 -16.76
N LEU A 21 -7.51 19.72 -16.37
CA LEU A 21 -6.21 19.43 -15.75
C LEU A 21 -6.35 18.73 -14.40
N ASN A 22 -7.29 19.15 -13.55
CA ASN A 22 -7.55 18.50 -12.26
C ASN A 22 -8.10 17.08 -12.43
N VAL A 23 -9.00 16.86 -13.40
CA VAL A 23 -9.51 15.52 -13.72
C VAL A 23 -8.41 14.61 -14.26
N LEU A 24 -7.57 15.12 -15.18
CA LEU A 24 -6.43 14.37 -15.70
C LEU A 24 -5.43 14.03 -14.60
N LEU A 25 -5.10 14.98 -13.73
CA LEU A 25 -4.21 14.76 -12.59
C LEU A 25 -4.81 13.70 -11.64
N SER A 26 -6.11 13.81 -11.34
CA SER A 26 -6.81 12.84 -10.51
C SER A 26 -6.77 11.45 -11.13
N LEU A 27 -7.06 11.31 -12.43
CA LEU A 27 -6.99 10.03 -13.12
C LEU A 27 -5.56 9.47 -13.15
N ARG A 28 -4.54 10.31 -13.29
CA ARG A 28 -3.14 9.87 -13.22
C ARG A 28 -2.73 9.42 -11.84
N LEU A 29 -3.23 10.05 -10.78
CA LEU A 29 -2.97 9.64 -9.39
C LEU A 29 -3.74 8.37 -9.01
N TYR A 30 -5.03 8.28 -9.37
CA TYR A 30 -5.87 7.12 -9.05
C TYR A 30 -5.55 5.90 -9.94
N ALA A 31 -5.38 6.09 -11.26
CA ALA A 31 -5.05 4.99 -12.17
C ALA A 31 -3.55 4.65 -12.18
N GLY A 32 -2.68 5.63 -11.92
CA GLY A 32 -1.24 5.39 -11.70
C GLY A 32 -0.93 4.72 -10.36
N GLY A 33 -1.90 4.70 -9.43
CA GLY A 33 -1.83 3.92 -8.19
C GLY A 33 -2.17 2.43 -8.35
N CYS A 34 -2.59 1.99 -9.55
CA CYS A 34 -3.03 0.61 -9.80
C CYS A 34 -2.54 0.08 -11.16
N GLY A 35 -1.31 0.42 -11.57
CA GLY A 35 -0.64 -0.22 -12.72
C GLY A 35 0.26 -1.37 -12.24
N ASN A 36 -0.06 -2.59 -12.65
CA ASN A 36 0.65 -3.84 -12.31
C ASN A 36 2.11 -3.84 -12.82
N GLU A 37 3.08 -3.72 -11.91
CA GLU A 37 4.36 -4.45 -11.85
C GLU A 37 5.14 -3.92 -10.63
N GLU A 38 5.29 -4.75 -9.60
CA GLU A 38 6.21 -4.53 -8.45
C GLU A 38 6.06 -3.24 -7.61
N THR A 39 4.90 -2.58 -7.61
CA THR A 39 4.59 -1.49 -6.66
C THR A 39 4.02 -1.99 -5.33
N GLY A 40 4.26 -3.26 -5.01
CA GLY A 40 4.24 -3.69 -3.60
C GLY A 40 5.33 -2.90 -2.89
N ILE A 41 5.01 -2.31 -1.75
CA ILE A 41 5.92 -1.51 -0.93
C ILE A 41 7.31 -2.20 -0.84
N SER A 42 8.28 -1.77 -1.65
CA SER A 42 9.55 -2.48 -1.80
C SER A 42 10.36 -2.48 -0.51
N TRP A 43 10.26 -1.41 0.27
CA TRP A 43 10.88 -1.31 1.59
C TRP A 43 10.27 -2.27 2.61
N GLY A 44 9.01 -2.64 2.43
CA GLY A 44 8.24 -3.48 3.37
C GLY A 44 8.22 -4.95 2.96
N GLN A 45 8.66 -5.30 1.74
CA GLN A 45 8.58 -6.66 1.24
C GLN A 45 9.39 -7.63 2.10
N THR A 46 10.66 -7.33 2.37
CA THR A 46 11.49 -8.18 3.23
C THR A 46 10.90 -8.33 4.64
N ALA A 47 10.42 -7.23 5.23
CA ALA A 47 9.79 -7.27 6.55
C ALA A 47 8.49 -8.10 6.55
N ALA A 48 7.69 -8.04 5.48
CA ALA A 48 6.49 -8.84 5.33
C ALA A 48 6.80 -10.32 5.13
N GLU A 49 7.85 -10.65 4.35
CA GLU A 49 8.32 -12.02 4.16
C GLU A 49 8.82 -12.64 5.48
N GLU A 50 9.59 -11.89 6.28
CA GLU A 50 10.07 -12.33 7.59
C GLU A 50 8.91 -12.52 8.59
N ALA A 51 7.94 -11.60 8.62
CA ALA A 51 6.75 -11.72 9.46
C ALA A 51 5.88 -12.93 9.06
N ALA A 52 5.72 -13.16 7.76
CA ALA A 52 5.02 -14.34 7.24
C ALA A 52 5.75 -15.63 7.61
N HIS A 53 7.08 -15.65 7.50
CA HIS A 53 7.89 -16.80 7.89
C HIS A 53 7.71 -17.16 9.38
N ALA A 54 7.69 -16.17 10.28
CA ALA A 54 7.39 -16.39 11.69
C ALA A 54 5.96 -16.94 11.90
N ALA A 55 4.96 -16.37 11.22
CA ALA A 55 3.57 -16.80 11.32
C ALA A 55 3.31 -18.22 10.75
N MET A 56 4.13 -18.69 9.81
CA MET A 56 4.02 -20.03 9.22
C MET A 56 4.60 -21.15 10.08
N VAL A 57 5.32 -20.84 11.17
CA VAL A 57 5.84 -21.86 12.09
C VAL A 57 4.68 -22.61 12.71
N ASN A 58 4.63 -23.93 12.49
CA ASN A 58 3.56 -24.76 13.03
C ASN A 58 3.80 -25.07 14.51
N CYS A 59 3.05 -24.38 15.37
CA CYS A 59 3.06 -24.58 16.82
C CYS A 59 1.90 -25.47 17.33
N SER A 60 1.42 -26.40 16.48
CA SER A 60 0.37 -27.38 16.81
C SER A 60 -0.96 -26.78 17.32
N GLY A 61 -1.21 -25.50 17.06
CA GLY A 61 -2.39 -24.77 17.57
C GLY A 61 -2.31 -24.40 19.06
N HIS A 62 -1.20 -24.69 19.73
CA HIS A 62 -1.01 -24.45 21.16
C HIS A 62 0.08 -23.42 21.46
N GLY A 63 0.49 -22.66 20.46
CA GLY A 63 1.48 -21.62 20.59
C GLY A 63 1.60 -20.81 19.31
N ARG A 64 2.61 -19.95 19.28
CA ARG A 64 2.95 -19.11 18.14
C ARG A 64 4.43 -18.79 18.16
N ALA A 65 5.03 -18.60 17.00
CA ALA A 65 6.35 -18.01 16.88
C ALA A 65 6.23 -16.52 16.57
N TYR A 66 7.24 -15.76 16.96
CA TYR A 66 7.32 -14.32 16.72
C TYR A 66 8.59 -14.00 15.96
N LEU A 67 8.60 -12.90 15.21
CA LEU A 67 9.77 -12.44 14.48
C LEU A 67 10.98 -12.20 15.41
N ASP A 68 10.72 -11.70 16.61
CA ASP A 68 11.66 -11.41 17.69
C ASP A 68 11.75 -12.53 18.73
N GLY A 69 11.20 -13.70 18.42
CA GLY A 69 11.24 -14.87 19.29
C GLY A 69 12.64 -15.49 19.42
N ILE A 70 12.78 -16.46 20.32
CA ILE A 70 14.05 -17.17 20.50
C ILE A 70 14.36 -17.99 19.24
N VAL A 71 15.62 -17.96 18.80
CA VAL A 71 16.11 -18.72 17.64
C VAL A 71 17.05 -19.82 18.12
N VAL A 72 16.77 -21.06 17.75
CA VAL A 72 17.64 -22.24 17.98
C VAL A 72 17.88 -22.94 16.65
N ASP A 73 19.14 -23.20 16.32
CA ASP A 73 19.55 -23.80 15.03
C ASP A 73 18.97 -23.09 13.79
N GLY A 74 18.85 -21.75 13.87
CA GLY A 74 18.32 -20.92 12.78
C GLY A 74 16.79 -21.02 12.61
N LYS A 75 16.07 -21.65 13.55
CA LYS A 75 14.61 -21.74 13.55
C LYS A 75 14.02 -21.01 14.74
N LEU A 76 12.92 -20.29 14.49
CA LEU A 76 12.10 -19.70 15.53
C LEU A 76 11.42 -20.82 16.33
N ILE A 77 11.56 -20.79 17.65
CA ILE A 77 10.85 -21.72 18.54
C ILE A 77 9.49 -21.17 18.92
N CYS A 78 8.55 -22.08 19.16
CA CYS A 78 7.20 -21.74 19.57
C CYS A 78 7.19 -21.22 21.00
N GLU A 79 6.52 -20.09 21.22
CA GLU A 79 6.04 -19.71 22.53
C GLU A 79 4.70 -20.40 22.78
N CYS A 80 4.73 -21.38 23.68
CA CYS A 80 3.60 -22.23 23.98
C CYS A 80 2.65 -21.59 25.01
N ASN A 81 1.36 -21.90 24.88
CA ASN A 81 0.35 -21.59 25.86
C ASN A 81 0.64 -22.34 27.18
N LEU A 82 0.00 -21.92 28.27
CA LEU A 82 0.07 -22.59 29.56
C LEU A 82 -0.16 -24.11 29.41
N CYS A 83 0.72 -24.89 30.06
CA CYS A 83 0.75 -26.35 30.07
C CYS A 83 1.19 -27.06 28.77
N TYR A 84 1.69 -26.33 27.78
CA TYR A 84 2.30 -26.88 26.57
C TYR A 84 3.82 -26.62 26.53
N SER A 85 4.57 -27.55 25.94
CA SER A 85 6.04 -27.49 25.79
C SER A 85 6.46 -27.94 24.40
#